data_AF-A0A937SSE3-F1
#
_entry.id   AF-A0A937SSE3-F1
#
_cell.length_a   1.000
_cell.length_b   1.000
_cell.length_c   1.000
_cell.angle_alpha   90.00
_cell.angle_beta   90.00
_cell.angle_gamma   90.00
#
_symmetry.space_group_name_H-M   'P 1'
#
loop_
_entity.id
_entity.type
_entity.pdbx_description
1 polymer ?
#
loop_
_entity_poly.entity_id
_entity_poly.type
_entity_poly.pdbx_seq_one_letter_code
_entity_poly.pdbx_strand_id
1 'polypeptide(L)' 'MTKSETNTAVGYRMDRYGQVFLRFAGEDERPASLEEVRNLLTSNSDISLTLLNKV' A
#
# COMPACT_ATOMS: atom_id res chain seq x y z
N MET A 1 14.13 15.89 -17.06
CA MET A 1 13.58 14.66 -16.42
C MET A 1 13.89 14.76 -14.94
N THR A 2 12.98 15.37 -14.17
CA THR A 2 13.10 15.44 -12.72
C THR A 2 12.80 14.06 -12.14
N LYS A 3 13.64 13.66 -11.19
CA LYS A 3 13.67 12.37 -10.51
C LYS A 3 12.25 11.89 -10.20
N SER A 4 11.95 10.66 -10.60
CA SER A 4 10.92 9.86 -9.95
C SER A 4 11.31 9.75 -8.48
N GLU A 5 10.89 10.71 -7.67
CA GLU A 5 10.80 10.51 -6.23
C GLU A 5 9.89 9.31 -6.07
N THR A 6 10.51 8.20 -5.72
CA THR A 6 9.85 6.94 -5.44
C THR A 6 8.75 7.26 -4.46
N ASN A 7 7.51 7.23 -4.94
CA ASN A 7 6.31 7.53 -4.19
C ASN A 7 6.13 6.41 -3.16
N THR A 8 6.97 6.47 -2.13
CA THR A 8 7.16 5.38 -1.18
C THR A 8 6.10 5.58 -0.12
N ALA A 9 5.13 4.67 -0.10
CA ALA A 9 4.12 4.69 0.93
C ALA A 9 4.79 4.57 2.31
N VAL A 10 4.50 5.52 3.20
CA VAL A 10 4.98 5.51 4.59
C VAL A 10 4.06 4.71 5.51
N GLY A 11 2.90 4.30 4.99
CA GLY A 11 1.95 3.45 5.69
C GLY A 11 0.79 3.06 4.79
N TYR A 12 -0.02 2.14 5.30
CA TYR A 12 -1.23 1.68 4.63
C TYR A 12 -2.37 1.53 5.62
N ARG A 13 -3.60 1.62 5.11
CA ARG A 13 -4.84 1.32 5.83
C ARG A 13 -5.67 0.41 4.94
N MET A 14 -6.33 -0.58 5.54
CA MET A 14 -7.36 -1.37 4.86
C MET A 14 -8.71 -0.98 5.44
N ASP A 15 -9.71 -0.73 4.59
CA ASP A 15 -11.07 -0.52 5.07
C ASP A 15 -11.80 -1.85 5.35
N ARG A 16 -13.06 -1.77 5.79
CA ARG A 16 -13.89 -2.94 6.09
C ARG A 16 -14.23 -3.80 4.86
N TYR A 17 -14.18 -3.22 3.67
CA TYR A 17 -14.47 -3.89 2.39
C TYR A 17 -13.22 -4.51 1.77
N GLY A 18 -12.05 -4.21 2.34
CA GLY A 18 -10.76 -4.70 1.90
C GLY A 18 -10.07 -3.81 0.87
N GLN A 19 -10.55 -2.58 0.67
CA GLN A 19 -9.83 -1.60 -0.12
C GLN A 19 -8.62 -1.10 0.67
N VAL A 20 -7.44 -1.12 0.01
CA VAL A 20 -6.19 -0.63 0.58
C VAL A 20 -6.02 0.83 0.19
N PHE A 21 -5.65 1.64 1.18
CA PHE A 21 -5.27 3.04 1.04
C PHE A 21 -3.80 3.18 1.42
N LEU A 22 -3.03 3.89 0.60
CA LEU A 22 -1.64 4.19 0.88
C LEU A 22 -1.52 5.63 1.36
N ARG A 23 -0.68 5.83 2.37
CA ARG A 23 -0.29 7.13 2.88
C ARG A 23 1.11 7.45 2.37
N PHE A 24 1.31 8.61 1.78
CA PHE A 24 2.61 9.11 1.35
C PHE A 24 3.08 10.23 2.28
N ALA A 25 4.39 10.43 2.40
CA ALA A 25 4.93 11.47 3.27
C ALA A 25 4.49 12.86 2.78
N GLY A 26 3.70 13.57 3.59
CA GLY A 26 3.25 14.93 3.26
C GLY A 26 2.06 14.99 2.29
N GLU A 27 1.47 13.86 1.91
CA GLU A 27 0.26 13.80 1.09
C GLU A 27 -0.90 13.11 1.82
N ASP A 28 -2.12 13.36 1.34
CA ASP A 28 -3.32 12.68 1.79
C ASP A 28 -3.30 11.19 1.43
N GLU A 29 -4.05 10.39 2.19
CA GLU A 29 -4.25 8.99 1.84
C GLU A 29 -5.06 8.86 0.55
N ARG A 30 -4.67 7.91 -0.30
CA ARG A 30 -5.42 7.60 -1.52
C ARG A 30 -5.60 6.10 -1.71
N PRO A 31 -6.64 5.67 -2.45
CA PRO A 31 -6.77 4.28 -2.85
C PRO A 31 -5.50 3.79 -3.54
N ALA A 32 -5.02 2.62 -3.11
CA ALA A 32 -3.89 1.94 -3.71
C ALA A 32 -4.31 1.31 -5.04
N SER A 33 -3.45 1.39 -6.05
CA SER A 33 -3.59 0.57 -7.24
C SER A 33 -3.19 -0.88 -6.97
N LEU A 34 -3.63 -1.82 -7.80
CA LEU A 34 -3.28 -3.23 -7.67
C LEU A 34 -1.76 -3.47 -7.71
N GLU A 35 -1.05 -2.72 -8.56
CA GLU A 35 0.41 -2.79 -8.67
C GLU A 35 1.09 -2.33 -7.39
N GLU A 36 0.63 -1.22 -6.80
CA GLU A 36 1.19 -0.72 -5.55
C GLU A 36 0.91 -1.66 -4.37
N VAL A 37 -0.28 -2.26 -4.30
CA VAL A 37 -0.61 -3.29 -3.30
C VAL A 37 0.31 -4.50 -3.47
N ARG A 38 0.53 -4.94 -4.72
CA ARG A 38 1.41 -6.07 -5.01
C ARG A 38 2.86 -5.77 -4.64
N ASN A 39 3.35 -4.57 -4.95
CA ASN A 39 4.70 -4.13 -4.57
C ASN A 39 4.83 -4.07 -3.04
N LEU A 40 3.82 -3.53 -2.35
CA LEU A 40 3.78 -3.47 -0.89
C LEU A 40 3.83 -4.87 -0.26
N LEU A 41 3.07 -5.83 -0.81
CA LEU A 41 3.04 -7.23 -0.38
C LEU A 41 4.40 -7.93 -0.60
N THR A 42 5.07 -7.66 -1.72
CA THR A 42 6.39 -8.23 -2.00
C THR A 42 7.51 -7.62 -1.16
N SER A 43 7.38 -6.34 -0.78
CA SER A 43 8.38 -5.63 0.02
C SER A 43 8.18 -5.78 1.53
N ASN A 44 6.96 -6.08 1.98
CA ASN A 44 6.62 -6.29 3.39
C ASN A 44 5.97 -7.66 3.56
N SER A 45 6.77 -8.68 3.85
CA SER A 45 6.34 -10.07 4.06
C SER A 45 5.27 -10.22 5.17
N ASP A 46 5.18 -9.28 6.11
CA ASP A 46 4.21 -9.29 7.21
C ASP A 46 2.76 -8.95 6.77
N ILE A 47 2.58 -8.23 5.65
CA ILE A 47 1.23 -7.88 5.13
C ILE A 47 0.52 -9.11 4.55
N SER A 48 1.30 -10.09 4.07
CA SER A 48 0.78 -11.32 3.49
C SER A 48 -0.07 -12.10 4.49
N LEU A 49 0.27 -12.08 5.78
CA LEU A 49 -0.49 -12.77 6.84
C LEU A 49 -1.85 -12.12 7.12
N THR A 50 -1.97 -10.80 6.96
CA THR A 50 -3.24 -10.08 7.25
C THR A 50 -4.27 -10.26 6.13
N LEU A 51 -3.82 -10.43 4.88
CA LEU A 51 -4.68 -10.65 3.72
C LEU A 51 -5.00 -12.14 3.48
N LEU A 52 -4.08 -13.06 3.79
CA LEU A 52 -4.31 -14.50 3.65
C LEU A 52 -5.22 -15.08 4.74
N ASN A 53 -5.29 -14.48 5.93
CA ASN A 53 -6.18 -14.92 7.02
C ASN A 53 -7.67 -14.55 6.82
N LYS A 54 -8.05 -14.02 5.65
CA LYS A 54 -9.45 -13.80 5.26
C LYS A 54 -9.99 -14.84 4.26
N VAL A 55 -9.23 -15.90 3.97
CA VAL A 55 -9.67 -17.05 3.14
C VAL A 55 -10.14 -18.19 4.04
#